data_AF-A0A2N3L8I6-F1
#
_entry.id   AF-A0A2N3L8I6-F1
#
_cell.length_a   1.000
_cell.length_b   1.000
_cell.length_c   1.000
_cell.angle_alpha   90.00
_cell.angle_beta   90.00
_cell.angle_gamma   90.00
#
_symmetry.space_group_name_H-M   'P 1'
#
loop_
_entity.id
_entity.type
_entity.pdbx_description
1 polymer ?
#
loop_
_entity_poly.entity_id
_entity_poly.type
_entity_poly.pdbx_seq_one_letter_code
_entity_poly.pdbx_strand_id
1 'polypeptide(L)' 'MFDISEITADEQYAVKENIMTTIAFKDSTTIEREVRTGWFTSFVRALQVAVIMKASQAKNHAELTADWNNAWRKVEG' A
#
# COMPACT_ATOMS: atom_id res chain seq x y z
N MET A 1 1.33 3.40 44.65
CA MET A 1 2.63 3.05 44.03
C MET A 1 2.54 1.56 43.74
N PHE A 2 2.43 1.17 42.48
CA PHE A 2 2.47 -0.26 42.14
C PHE A 2 3.90 -0.73 42.35
N ASP A 3 4.10 -1.59 43.35
CA ASP A 3 5.40 -2.14 43.70
C ASP A 3 5.78 -3.18 42.63
N ILE A 4 6.78 -2.84 41.82
CA ILE A 4 7.21 -3.66 40.67
C ILE A 4 8.26 -4.70 41.09
N SER A 5 8.52 -4.83 42.39
CA SER A 5 9.58 -5.67 42.96
C SER A 5 9.29 -7.17 42.92
N GLU A 6 8.07 -7.59 42.55
CA GLU A 6 7.67 -9.01 42.48
C GLU A 6 6.98 -9.38 41.15
N ILE A 7 7.44 -8.86 40.01
CA ILE A 7 7.07 -9.47 38.72
C ILE A 7 7.98 -10.67 38.50
N THR A 8 7.41 -11.87 38.61
CA THR A 8 8.14 -13.13 38.36
C THR A 8 8.69 -13.17 36.94
N ALA A 9 9.79 -13.89 36.70
CA ALA A 9 10.42 -13.95 35.38
C ALA A 9 9.44 -14.42 34.26
N ASP A 10 8.49 -15.28 34.61
CA ASP A 10 7.44 -15.78 33.72
C ASP A 10 6.44 -14.67 33.34
N GLU A 11 6.07 -13.81 34.28
CA GLU A 11 5.21 -12.65 34.02
C GLU A 11 5.92 -11.60 33.17
N GLN A 12 7.23 -11.37 33.38
CA GLN A 12 8.01 -10.48 32.51
C GLN A 12 8.12 -11.03 31.08
N TYR A 13 8.26 -12.36 30.94
CA TYR A 13 8.32 -13.02 29.64
C TYR A 13 6.97 -12.93 28.90
N ALA A 14 5.86 -13.18 29.59
CA ALA A 14 4.52 -13.05 29.04
C ALA A 14 4.19 -11.61 28.60
N VAL A 15 4.60 -10.60 29.38
CA VAL A 15 4.46 -9.18 29.01
C VAL A 15 5.27 -8.86 27.76
N LYS A 16 6.51 -9.34 27.67
CA LYS A 16 7.38 -9.13 26.50
C LYS A 16 6.82 -9.78 25.24
N GLU A 17 6.32 -11.01 25.32
CA GLU A 17 5.68 -11.69 24.19
C GLU A 17 4.39 -10.97 23.74
N ASN A 18 3.58 -10.48 24.68
CA ASN A 18 2.37 -9.72 24.36
C ASN A 18 2.69 -8.41 23.64
N ILE A 19 3.71 -7.68 24.10
CA ILE A 19 4.19 -6.45 23.46
C ILE A 19 4.75 -6.76 22.05
N MET A 20 5.58 -7.79 21.90
CA MET A 20 6.12 -8.20 20.60
C MET A 20 5.01 -8.61 19.61
N THR A 21 4.02 -9.37 20.08
CA THR A 21 2.88 -9.79 19.25
C THR A 21 2.02 -8.61 18.84
N THR A 22 1.80 -7.66 19.76
CA THR A 22 1.04 -6.43 19.49
C THR A 22 1.76 -5.53 18.49
N ILE A 23 3.09 -5.39 18.59
CA ILE A 23 3.91 -4.64 17.62
C ILE A 23 3.85 -5.33 16.25
N ALA A 24 4.08 -6.64 16.19
CA ALA A 24 4.03 -7.40 14.94
C ALA A 24 2.67 -7.32 14.24
N PHE A 25 1.57 -7.36 15.00
CA PHE A 25 0.21 -7.19 14.47
C PHE A 25 -0.04 -5.77 13.96
N LYS A 26 0.46 -4.75 14.65
CA LYS A 26 0.35 -3.35 14.19
C LYS A 26 1.16 -3.11 12.92
N ASP A 27 2.34 -3.72 12.81
CA ASP A 27 3.18 -3.61 11.62
C ASP A 27 2.56 -4.38 10.44
N SER A 28 2.05 -5.58 10.64
CA SER A 28 1.38 -6.36 9.58
C SER A 28 0.12 -5.66 9.06
N THR A 29 -0.71 -5.11 9.95
CA THR A 29 -1.91 -4.35 9.55
C THR A 29 -1.57 -3.04 8.84
N THR A 30 -0.46 -2.40 9.19
CA THR A 30 0.05 -1.20 8.50
C THR A 30 0.55 -1.56 7.11
N ILE A 31 1.38 -2.61 6.98
CA ILE A 31 1.87 -3.12 5.69
C ILE A 31 0.70 -3.55 4.79
N GLU A 32 -0.26 -4.31 5.32
CA GLU A 32 -1.44 -4.72 4.56
C GLU A 32 -2.27 -3.53 4.08
N ARG A 33 -2.38 -2.46 4.89
CA ARG A 33 -3.07 -1.22 4.50
C ARG A 33 -2.30 -0.46 3.42
N GLU A 34 -0.98 -0.37 3.52
CA GLU A 34 -0.13 0.30 2.53
C GLU A 34 -0.13 -0.45 1.20
N VAL A 35 0.06 -1.78 1.24
CA VAL A 35 -0.06 -2.64 0.05
C VAL A 35 -1.46 -2.50 -0.54
N ARG A 36 -2.50 -2.45 0.30
CA ARG A 36 -3.88 -2.29 -0.15
C ARG A 36 -4.10 -0.97 -0.89
N THR A 37 -3.60 0.10 -0.31
CA THR A 37 -3.72 1.46 -0.86
C THR A 37 -2.88 1.60 -2.12
N GLY A 38 -1.69 1.01 -2.15
CA GLY A 38 -0.79 1.00 -3.31
C GLY A 38 -1.41 0.28 -4.50
N TRP A 39 -1.93 -0.95 -4.33
CA TRP A 39 -2.56 -1.66 -5.45
C TRP A 39 -3.83 -0.95 -5.93
N PHE A 40 -4.64 -0.41 -5.01
CA PHE A 40 -5.87 0.28 -5.39
C PHE A 40 -5.58 1.56 -6.15
N THR A 41 -4.57 2.32 -5.71
CA THR A 41 -4.12 3.53 -6.41
C THR A 41 -3.58 3.19 -7.81
N SER A 42 -2.73 2.17 -7.92
CA SER A 42 -2.22 1.71 -9.22
C SER A 42 -3.34 1.22 -10.15
N PHE A 43 -4.34 0.52 -9.61
CA PHE A 43 -5.50 0.06 -10.36
C PHE A 43 -6.36 1.23 -10.87
N VAL A 44 -6.68 2.21 -10.01
CA VAL A 44 -7.42 3.40 -10.39
C VAL A 44 -6.68 4.20 -11.46
N ARG A 45 -5.36 4.36 -11.30
CA ARG A 45 -4.50 5.02 -12.30
C ARG A 45 -4.54 4.31 -13.65
N ALA A 46 -4.44 2.98 -13.66
CA ALA A 46 -4.54 2.20 -14.90
C ALA A 46 -5.92 2.34 -15.57
N LEU A 47 -7.00 2.36 -14.78
CA LEU A 47 -8.35 2.62 -15.30
C LEU A 47 -8.47 4.03 -15.91
N GLN A 48 -7.89 5.05 -15.28
CA GLN A 48 -7.90 6.41 -15.81
C GLN A 48 -7.18 6.49 -17.16
N VAL A 49 -6.01 5.85 -17.30
CA VAL A 49 -5.32 5.74 -18.60
C VAL A 49 -6.20 5.04 -19.63
N ALA A 50 -6.83 3.91 -19.27
CA ALA A 50 -7.71 3.19 -20.19
C ALA A 50 -8.88 4.06 -20.68
N VAL A 51 -9.48 4.88 -19.81
CA VAL A 51 -10.55 5.82 -20.18
C VAL A 51 -10.04 6.90 -21.14
N ILE A 52 -8.86 7.46 -20.90
CA ILE A 52 -8.24 8.44 -21.81
C ILE A 52 -7.94 7.79 -23.17
N MET A 53 -7.38 6.59 -23.15
CA MET A 53 -7.04 5.83 -24.36
C MET A 53 -8.26 5.41 -25.17
N LYS A 54 -9.43 5.25 -24.55
CA LYS A 54 -10.69 4.99 -25.27
C LYS A 54 -11.05 6.13 -26.25
N ALA A 55 -10.60 7.35 -25.98
CA ALA A 55 -10.78 8.50 -26.87
C ALA A 55 -9.63 8.66 -27.89
N SER A 56 -8.60 7.81 -27.85
CA SER A 56 -7.50 7.84 -28.81
C SER A 56 -8.02 7.56 -30.22
N GLN A 57 -7.54 8.36 -31.18
CA GLN A 57 -7.80 8.17 -32.61
C GLN A 57 -6.56 7.68 -33.35
N ALA A 58 -5.60 7.09 -32.63
CA ALA A 58 -4.37 6.57 -33.20
C ALA A 58 -4.66 5.55 -34.31
N LYS A 59 -4.06 5.77 -35.48
CA LYS A 59 -4.24 4.93 -36.68
C LYS A 59 -3.11 3.94 -36.89
N ASN A 60 -2.00 4.12 -36.18
CA ASN A 60 -0.82 3.26 -36.24
C ASN A 60 -0.21 3.07 -34.85
N HIS A 61 0.75 2.14 -34.76
CA HIS A 61 1.37 1.77 -33.49
C HIS A 61 2.13 2.93 -32.85
N ALA A 62 2.81 3.77 -33.64
CA ALA A 62 3.59 4.89 -33.12
C ALA A 62 2.71 5.97 -32.46
N GLU A 63 1.58 6.31 -33.09
CA GLU A 63 0.57 7.21 -32.54
C GLU A 63 -0.06 6.63 -31.26
N LEU A 64 -0.33 5.32 -31.24
CA LEU A 64 -0.90 4.65 -30.07
C LEU A 64 0.06 4.69 -28.88
N THR A 65 1.36 4.46 -29.12
CA THR A 65 2.40 4.57 -28.09
C THR A 65 2.55 6.00 -27.60
N ALA A 66 2.48 7.00 -28.49
CA ALA A 66 2.54 8.40 -28.12
C ALA A 66 1.34 8.82 -27.26
N ASP A 67 0.13 8.43 -27.67
CA ASP A 67 -1.11 8.67 -26.91
C ASP A 67 -1.08 7.98 -25.54
N TRP A 68 -0.60 6.74 -25.48
CA TRP A 68 -0.42 5.99 -24.24
C TRP A 68 0.52 6.70 -23.27
N ASN A 69 1.70 7.11 -23.74
CA ASN A 69 2.67 7.82 -22.92
C ASN A 69 2.12 9.18 -22.43
N ASN A 70 1.39 9.88 -23.29
CA ASN A 70 0.74 11.14 -22.92
C ASN A 70 -0.37 10.93 -21.88
N ALA A 71 -1.19 9.89 -22.04
CA ALA A 71 -2.20 9.49 -21.09
C ALA A 71 -1.58 9.14 -19.73
N TRP A 72 -0.47 8.40 -19.74
CA TRP A 72 0.22 8.04 -18.50
C TRP A 72 0.73 9.26 -17.75
N ARG A 73 1.42 10.16 -18.45
CA ARG A 73 1.95 11.40 -17.88
C ARG A 73 0.85 12.30 -17.30
N LYS A 74 -0.34 12.32 -17.91
CA LYS A 74 -1.50 13.08 -17.37
C LYS A 74 -2.04 12.50 -16.06
N VAL A 75 -1.90 11.19 -15.85
CA VAL A 75 -2.39 10.50 -14.66
C VAL A 75 -1.36 10.49 -13.54
N GLU A 76 -0.06 10.43 -13.86
CA GLU A 76 1.01 10.41 -12.86
C GLU A 76 1.31 11.80 -12.26
N GLY A 77 1.10 12.89 -13.02
CA GLY A 77 1.35 14.27 -12.57
C GLY A 77 2.77 14.72 -12.86
#